data_AF-A0A3D5FXY4-F1
#
_entry.id   AF-A0A3D5FXY4-F1
#
_cell.length_a   1.000
_cell.length_b   1.000
_cell.length_c   1.000
_cell.angle_alpha   90.00
_cell.angle_beta   90.00
_cell.angle_gamma   90.00
#
_symmetry.space_group_name_H-M   'P 1'
#
loop_
_entity.id
_entity.type
_entity.pdbx_description
1 polymer ?
#
loop_
_entity_poly.entity_id
_entity_poly.type
_entity_poly.pdbx_seq_one_letter_code
_entity_poly.pdbx_strand_id
1 'polypeptide(L)' 'MRRSVLLPSLGSLCLAAALAFAPGCSGSNQDEDGEIVLEFWTIALGDAFADYINGMIADYEAQNPGIRVPSRSSSS' A
#
# COMPACT_ATOMS: atom_id res chain seq x y z
N MET A 1 66.59 0.18 -3.98
CA MET A 1 65.53 1.18 -4.13
C MET A 1 64.64 0.78 -5.31
N ARG A 2 63.42 0.28 -5.06
CA ARG A 2 62.33 0.17 -6.05
C ARG A 2 61.05 0.53 -5.31
N ARG A 3 60.58 1.76 -5.51
CA ARG A 3 59.28 2.24 -5.01
C ARG A 3 58.20 1.69 -5.93
N SER A 4 57.60 0.57 -5.55
CA SER A 4 56.40 0.07 -6.20
C SER A 4 55.20 0.84 -5.64
N VAL A 5 54.74 1.83 -6.40
CA VAL A 5 53.50 2.58 -6.14
C VAL A 5 52.34 1.66 -6.52
N LEU A 6 51.58 1.22 -5.51
CA LEU A 6 50.32 0.48 -5.68
C LEU A 6 49.24 1.50 -6.04
N LEU A 7 48.90 1.61 -7.33
CA LEU A 7 47.68 2.25 -7.80
C LEU A 7 46.50 1.39 -7.34
N PRO A 8 45.58 1.87 -6.47
CA PRO A 8 44.35 1.17 -6.24
C PRO A 8 43.52 1.22 -7.53
N SER A 9 43.15 0.03 -7.98
CA SER A 9 42.30 -0.29 -9.12
C SER A 9 41.01 0.56 -9.13
N LEU A 10 40.77 1.19 -10.28
CA LEU A 10 39.62 2.02 -10.65
C LEU A 10 38.27 1.24 -10.74
N GLY A 11 38.07 0.20 -9.92
CA GLY A 11 37.01 -0.80 -10.11
C GLY A 11 35.89 -0.80 -9.06
N SER A 12 35.84 0.16 -8.14
CA SER A 12 34.93 0.12 -6.99
C SER A 12 34.20 1.44 -6.73
N LEU A 13 33.60 2.04 -7.76
CA LEU A 13 32.88 3.32 -7.61
C LEU A 13 31.49 3.40 -8.26
N CYS A 14 30.90 2.29 -8.74
CA CYS A 14 29.59 2.38 -9.43
C CYS A 14 28.40 1.65 -8.77
N LEU A 15 28.56 0.94 -7.65
CA LEU A 15 27.42 0.22 -7.06
C LEU A 15 26.58 1.03 -6.05
N ALA A 16 26.90 2.32 -5.84
CA ALA A 16 26.21 3.15 -4.83
C ALA A 16 25.23 4.19 -5.45
N ALA A 17 24.74 3.98 -6.67
CA ALA A 17 23.94 4.99 -7.40
C ALA A 17 22.58 4.48 -7.93
N ALA A 18 22.01 3.41 -7.35
CA ALA A 18 20.72 2.87 -7.80
C ALA A 18 19.63 2.79 -6.70
N LEU A 19 19.84 3.42 -5.55
CA LEU A 19 18.76 3.72 -4.60
C LEU A 19 18.21 5.12 -4.91
N ALA A 20 17.69 5.27 -6.13
CA ALA A 20 16.81 6.37 -6.48
C ALA A 20 15.53 6.19 -5.65
N PHE A 21 15.53 6.85 -4.50
CA PHE A 21 14.40 6.92 -3.57
C PHE A 21 13.24 7.59 -4.31
N ALA A 22 12.31 6.79 -4.84
CA ALA A 22 11.06 7.28 -5.36
C ALA A 22 10.32 7.97 -4.20
N PRO A 23 9.84 9.22 -4.35
CA PRO A 23 8.88 9.76 -3.41
C PRO A 23 7.59 8.94 -3.58
N GLY A 24 7.44 7.91 -2.76
CA GLY A 24 6.21 7.15 -2.66
C GLY A 24 5.10 8.09 -2.20
N CYS A 25 4.00 8.15 -2.95
CA CYS A 25 2.79 8.81 -2.52
C CYS A 25 2.36 8.23 -1.16
N SER A 26 2.53 9.00 -0.09
CA SER A 26 2.06 8.66 1.24
C SER A 26 0.54 8.89 1.28
N GLY A 27 -0.22 7.92 0.79
CA GLY A 27 -1.65 7.81 1.03
C GLY A 27 -1.86 7.15 2.38
N SER A 28 -1.82 7.94 3.46
CA SER A 28 -2.01 7.45 4.82
C SER A 28 -3.51 7.35 5.13
N ASN A 29 -4.14 6.24 4.74
CA ASN A 29 -5.43 5.78 5.29
C ASN A 29 -5.18 4.56 6.20
N GLN A 30 -4.17 4.66 7.07
CA GLN A 30 -3.96 3.70 8.14
C GLN A 30 -4.45 4.39 9.40
N ASP A 31 -5.48 3.83 10.05
CA ASP A 31 -5.80 4.25 11.40
C ASP A 31 -4.62 3.87 12.32
N GLU A 32 -4.52 4.56 13.47
CA GLU A 32 -3.34 4.61 14.33
C GLU A 32 -2.87 3.22 14.85
N ASP A 33 -3.67 2.17 14.67
CA ASP A 33 -3.43 0.79 15.08
C ASP A 33 -2.93 -0.15 13.96
N GLY A 34 -2.71 0.36 12.74
CA GLY A 34 -2.24 -0.43 11.60
C GLY A 34 -3.36 -1.16 10.82
N GLU A 35 -4.62 -0.83 11.12
CA GLU A 35 -5.79 -1.23 10.34
C GLU A 35 -5.94 -0.34 9.11
N ILE A 36 -6.17 -0.95 7.94
CA ILE A 36 -6.42 -0.27 6.68
C ILE A 36 -7.93 -0.14 6.48
N VAL A 37 -8.42 1.09 6.39
CA VAL A 37 -9.85 1.38 6.16
C VAL A 37 -10.09 1.70 4.68
N LEU A 38 -10.95 0.91 4.04
CA LEU A 38 -11.35 1.09 2.64
C LEU A 38 -12.79 1.59 2.57
N GLU A 39 -12.97 2.86 2.24
CA GLU A 39 -14.29 3.47 2.11
C GLU A 39 -15.02 2.94 0.85
N PHE A 40 -16.15 2.28 1.05
CA PHE A 40 -16.96 1.73 -0.05
C PHE A 40 -18.23 2.56 -0.27
N TRP A 41 -18.21 3.37 -1.34
CA TRP A 41 -19.31 4.24 -1.73
C TRP A 41 -20.09 3.65 -2.89
N THR A 42 -21.41 3.57 -2.73
CA THR A 42 -22.32 3.18 -3.80
C THR A 42 -23.42 4.21 -3.98
N ILE A 43 -23.83 4.41 -5.23
CA ILE A 43 -24.92 5.31 -5.59
C ILE A 43 -26.12 4.45 -5.98
N ALA A 44 -27.27 4.72 -5.35
CA ALA A 44 -28.57 4.15 -5.73
C ALA A 44 -28.68 2.61 -5.65
N LEU A 45 -27.86 1.95 -4.84
CA LEU A 45 -28.10 0.57 -4.42
C LEU A 45 -29.16 0.61 -3.31
N GLY A 46 -30.43 0.41 -3.70
CA GLY A 46 -31.51 0.22 -2.75
C GLY A 46 -31.33 -1.05 -1.91
N ASP A 47 -32.18 -1.23 -0.90
CA ASP A 47 -32.07 -2.29 0.11
C ASP A 47 -31.98 -3.72 -0.45
N ALA A 48 -32.51 -3.94 -1.66
CA ALA A 48 -32.53 -5.26 -2.32
C ALA A 48 -31.15 -5.91 -2.49
N PHE A 49 -30.08 -5.12 -2.50
CA PHE A 49 -28.71 -5.63 -2.66
C PHE A 49 -27.85 -5.46 -1.42
N ALA A 50 -28.38 -4.88 -0.33
CA ALA A 50 -27.62 -4.61 0.88
C ALA A 50 -27.01 -5.90 1.46
N ASP A 51 -27.79 -6.97 1.55
CA ASP A 51 -27.33 -8.26 2.10
C ASP A 51 -26.23 -8.90 1.24
N TYR A 52 -26.37 -8.83 -0.09
CA TYR A 52 -25.36 -9.36 -1.00
C TYR A 52 -24.03 -8.60 -0.87
N ILE A 53 -24.09 -7.26 -0.85
CA ILE A 53 -22.91 -6.41 -0.72
C ILE A 53 -22.25 -6.61 0.64
N ASN A 54 -23.02 -6.64 1.72
CA ASN A 54 -22.49 -6.86 3.06
C ASN A 54 -21.88 -8.27 3.20
N GLY A 55 -22.47 -9.29 2.57
CA GLY A 55 -21.88 -10.62 2.50
C GLY A 55 -20.54 -10.65 1.77
N MET A 56 -20.46 -10.00 0.60
CA MET A 56 -19.21 -9.88 -0.15
C MET A 56 -18.12 -9.15 0.65
N ILE A 57 -18.49 -8.08 1.35
CA ILE A 57 -17.58 -7.33 2.22
C ILE A 57 -17.06 -8.22 3.37
N ALA A 58 -17.96 -8.95 4.04
CA ALA A 58 -17.57 -9.84 5.13
C ALA A 58 -16.60 -10.94 4.68
N ASP A 59 -16.86 -11.54 3.52
CA ASP A 59 -15.97 -12.55 2.93
C ASP A 59 -14.59 -11.95 2.59
N TYR A 60 -14.55 -10.70 2.14
CA TYR A 60 -13.30 -9.99 1.84
C TYR A 60 -12.51 -9.68 3.12
N GLU A 61 -13.14 -9.13 4.17
CA GLU A 61 -12.46 -8.85 5.45
C GLU A 61 -11.93 -10.14 6.10
N ALA A 62 -12.69 -11.23 6.05
CA ALA A 62 -12.26 -12.53 6.60
C ALA A 62 -10.99 -13.08 5.91
N GLN A 63 -10.84 -12.80 4.60
CA GLN A 63 -9.67 -13.21 3.82
C GLN A 63 -8.50 -12.22 3.93
N ASN A 64 -8.73 -11.01 4.44
CA ASN A 64 -7.73 -9.95 4.53
C ASN A 64 -7.67 -9.36 5.95
N PRO A 65 -7.01 -10.04 6.89
CA PRO A 65 -6.86 -9.55 8.26
C PRO A 65 -6.21 -8.17 8.29
N GLY A 66 -6.77 -7.27 9.11
CA GLY A 66 -6.31 -5.88 9.23
C GLY A 66 -6.88 -4.93 8.18
N ILE A 67 -7.82 -5.38 7.34
CA ILE A 67 -8.61 -4.52 6.46
C ILE A 67 -10.04 -4.44 6.96
N ARG A 68 -10.61 -3.22 6.91
CA ARG A 68 -12.01 -2.95 7.22
C ARG A 68 -12.65 -2.12 6.13
N VAL A 69 -13.88 -2.47 5.75
CA VAL A 69 -14.60 -1.89 4.62
C VAL A 69 -15.98 -1.41 5.06
N PRO A 70 -16.11 -0.19 5.62
CA PRO A 70 -17.42 0.36 5.93
C PRO A 70 -18.22 0.60 4.64
N SER A 71 -19.43 0.03 4.55
CA SER A 71 -20.36 0.31 3.47
C SER A 71 -21.15 1.58 3.76
N ARG A 72 -21.14 2.54 2.83
CA ARG A 72 -22.04 3.71 2.84
C ARG A 72 -22.89 3.72 1.58
N SER A 73 -24.21 3.70 1.78
CA SER A 73 -25.20 3.96 0.72
C SER A 73 -25.75 5.38 0.90
N SER A 74 -25.63 6.21 -0.13
CA SER A 74 -26.32 7.50 -0.18
C SER A 74 -27.69 7.27 -0.84
N SER A 75 -28.74 7.19 -0.02
CA SER A 75 -30.12 7.28 -0.51
C SER A 75 -30.44 8.76 -0.73
N SER A 76 -30.69 9.18 -1.98
CA SER A 76 -31.23 10.49 -2.32
C SER A 76 -32.71 10.39 -2.63
#